data_AF-A0A8H7SFW8-F1
#
_entry.id   AF-A0A8H7SFW8-F1
#
_cell.length_a   1.000
_cell.length_b   1.000
_cell.length_c   1.000
_cell.angle_alpha   90.00
_cell.angle_beta   90.00
_cell.angle_gamma   90.00
#
_symmetry.space_group_name_H-M   'P 1'
#
loop_
_entity.id
_entity.type
_entity.pdbx_description
1 polymer ?
#
loop_
_entity_poly.entity_id
_entity_poly.type
_entity_poly.pdbx_seq_one_letter_code
_entity_poly.pdbx_strand_id
1 'polypeptide(L)'
;MPVTLSIVKRLSLIEPKVLLRPFVSVATTSAPSTELSNRQKFNQIAPPVKLYEKLEKLGFGTLLKTKRFAGVHKQKAKRDQQRLQHTERVGPPPEPKYAFPLLSFFAGAKVPTSFPPESLDEIAFVGRSNVGKSSLINSLAESSVVRTSDKPGLTQQINFFNVGKLFHMIDMPGYGFAFVDEAERETWRELMETYVSQRKTLKRVYVVLDARHGVKVADTEFLRMLNSKQVKFQVVLTKCDLLVLPNLARRIVTIEEHLKPLRNAVKDVVVVSSKTDAGINQFRKEMLFLMGHLKPKEFYDAIQATQDEKEAKRNKAISYKR
;
A
#
# COMPACT_ATOMS: atom_id res chain seq x y z
N MET A 1 79.46 9.09 22.70
CA MET A 1 80.09 10.40 22.95
C MET A 1 79.76 11.33 21.79
N PRO A 2 79.69 12.66 21.93
CA PRO A 2 79.00 13.52 22.92
C PRO A 2 78.10 14.59 22.20
N VAL A 3 77.04 15.13 22.82
CA VAL A 3 76.89 16.51 23.39
C VAL A 3 76.52 17.66 22.41
N THR A 4 75.27 18.16 22.59
CA THR A 4 74.75 19.56 22.54
C THR A 4 74.82 20.46 21.29
N LEU A 5 73.74 21.20 20.99
CA LEU A 5 73.57 22.63 21.39
C LEU A 5 72.17 23.18 21.02
N SER A 6 71.63 23.99 21.94
CA SER A 6 70.48 24.89 21.79
C SER A 6 70.87 26.15 20.98
N ILE A 7 69.92 26.82 20.31
CA ILE A 7 69.79 28.29 20.27
C ILE A 7 68.48 28.74 19.61
N VAL A 8 67.89 29.76 20.25
CA VAL A 8 66.65 30.51 20.00
C VAL A 8 66.83 31.63 18.97
N LYS A 9 65.80 31.92 18.16
CA LYS A 9 65.52 33.21 17.45
C LYS A 9 64.13 33.08 16.79
N ARG A 10 63.25 34.08 16.67
CA ARG A 10 63.12 35.48 17.13
C ARG A 10 61.67 35.86 16.79
N LEU A 11 60.90 36.40 17.73
CA LEU A 11 59.57 36.99 17.50
C LEU A 11 59.72 38.45 17.03
N SER A 12 58.93 38.86 16.04
CA SER A 12 58.74 40.27 15.68
C SER A 12 57.25 40.60 15.57
N LEU A 13 56.86 41.60 16.35
CA LEU A 13 55.56 42.25 16.53
C LEU A 13 55.09 42.99 15.27
N ILE A 14 53.78 42.91 14.94
CA ILE A 14 52.98 44.01 14.36
C ILE A 14 51.50 43.82 14.77
N GLU A 15 50.98 44.70 15.63
CA GLU A 15 49.56 45.11 15.72
C GLU A 15 49.30 46.21 14.67
N PRO A 16 48.06 46.51 14.15
CA PRO A 16 46.95 46.98 15.02
C PRO A 16 45.48 46.95 14.45
N LYS A 17 44.58 47.54 15.26
CA LYS A 17 43.29 48.22 14.96
C LYS A 17 41.98 47.41 14.94
N VAL A 18 41.31 47.46 16.09
CA VAL A 18 39.87 47.27 16.25
C VAL A 18 39.12 48.52 15.76
N LEU A 19 38.16 48.33 14.87
CA LEU A 19 37.19 49.34 14.43
C LEU A 19 35.79 48.75 14.54
N LEU A 20 35.10 49.09 15.64
CA LEU A 20 33.70 48.76 15.86
C LEU A 20 32.81 49.58 14.91
N ARG A 21 32.08 48.90 14.03
CA ARG A 21 30.92 49.45 13.32
C ARG A 21 29.66 48.72 13.80
N PRO A 22 28.56 49.42 14.14
CA PRO A 22 27.30 48.75 14.42
C PRO A 22 26.70 48.24 13.11
N PHE A 23 26.47 46.94 13.03
CA PHE A 23 25.70 46.32 11.96
C PHE A 23 24.23 46.71 12.14
N VAL A 24 23.75 47.65 11.33
CA VAL A 24 22.31 47.92 11.19
C VAL A 24 21.71 46.78 10.36
N SER A 25 20.89 45.94 10.99
CA SER A 25 20.12 44.92 10.30
C SER A 25 19.03 45.58 9.46
N VAL A 26 19.17 45.57 8.14
CA VAL A 26 18.03 45.79 7.24
C VAL A 26 17.27 44.47 7.20
N ALA A 27 16.30 44.33 8.11
CA ALA A 27 15.30 43.29 8.02
C ALA A 27 14.39 43.61 6.84
N THR A 28 14.58 42.92 5.73
CA THR A 28 13.52 42.77 4.72
C THR A 28 12.43 41.92 5.35
N THR A 29 11.39 42.59 5.85
CA THR A 29 10.16 41.97 6.32
C THR A 29 9.39 41.39 5.14
N SER A 30 9.79 40.19 4.69
CA SER A 30 8.85 39.31 4.00
C SER A 30 7.82 38.86 5.03
N ALA A 31 6.54 39.16 4.80
CA ALA A 31 5.43 38.70 5.63
C ALA A 31 5.58 37.19 5.93
N PRO A 32 5.30 36.73 7.16
CA PRO A 32 5.34 35.31 7.45
C PRO A 32 4.26 34.63 6.61
N SER A 33 4.66 33.94 5.55
CA SER A 33 3.75 33.04 4.83
C SER A 33 3.23 32.04 5.87
N THR A 34 1.96 32.12 6.19
CA THR A 34 1.26 31.22 7.10
C THR A 34 1.09 29.85 6.44
N GLU A 35 2.22 29.18 6.19
CA GLU A 35 2.20 27.81 5.69
C GLU A 35 1.66 26.90 6.79
N LEU A 36 0.47 26.36 6.51
CA LEU A 36 -0.18 25.37 7.36
C LEU A 36 0.78 24.18 7.61
N SER A 37 0.82 23.70 8.85
CA SER A 37 1.55 22.47 9.19
C SER A 37 1.05 21.27 8.37
N ASN A 38 1.91 20.28 8.14
CA ASN A 38 1.54 19.04 7.44
C ASN A 38 0.30 18.36 8.04
N ARG A 39 0.11 18.45 9.36
CA ARG A 39 -1.08 17.93 10.05
C ARG A 39 -2.34 18.73 9.70
N GLN A 40 -2.26 20.05 9.61
CA GLN A 40 -3.38 20.91 9.21
C GLN A 40 -3.74 20.67 7.74
N LYS A 41 -2.74 20.63 6.84
CA LYS A 41 -2.91 20.28 5.43
C LYS A 41 -3.62 18.92 5.28
N PHE A 42 -3.18 17.90 6.02
CA PHE A 42 -3.81 16.58 6.02
C PHE A 42 -5.26 16.62 6.53
N ASN A 43 -5.55 17.37 7.59
CA ASN A 43 -6.89 17.45 8.17
C ASN A 43 -7.91 18.18 7.29
N GLN A 44 -7.45 19.04 6.36
CA GLN A 44 -8.27 19.76 5.40
C GLN A 44 -8.70 18.88 4.21
N ILE A 45 -8.02 17.76 3.98
CA ILE A 45 -8.44 16.80 2.95
C ILE A 45 -9.86 16.33 3.26
N ALA A 46 -10.73 16.48 2.27
CA ALA A 46 -12.15 16.12 2.32
C ALA A 46 -12.39 14.89 1.42
N PRO A 47 -12.38 13.66 1.98
CA PRO A 47 -12.60 12.47 1.17
C PRO A 47 -14.04 12.38 0.65
N PRO A 48 -14.25 11.80 -0.54
CA PRO A 48 -15.58 11.66 -1.12
C PRO A 48 -16.44 10.65 -0.32
N VAL A 49 -17.76 10.87 -0.28
CA VAL A 49 -18.71 10.01 0.48
C VAL A 49 -18.64 8.54 0.04
N LYS A 50 -18.49 8.30 -1.27
CA LYS A 50 -18.36 6.95 -1.83
C LYS A 50 -17.20 6.16 -1.22
N LEU A 51 -16.12 6.83 -0.82
CA LEU A 51 -14.98 6.17 -0.19
C LEU A 51 -15.32 5.66 1.21
N TYR A 52 -16.08 6.43 1.99
CA TYR A 52 -16.58 5.96 3.29
C TYR A 52 -17.52 4.75 3.13
N GLU A 53 -18.43 4.79 2.15
CA GLU A 53 -19.28 3.63 1.82
C GLU A 53 -18.44 2.39 1.43
N LYS A 54 -17.36 2.57 0.65
CA LYS A 54 -16.42 1.50 0.28
C LYS A 54 -15.76 0.91 1.53
N LEU A 55 -15.21 1.74 2.41
CA LEU A 55 -14.49 1.29 3.60
C LEU A 55 -15.40 0.58 4.61
N GLU A 56 -16.64 1.06 4.78
CA GLU A 56 -17.65 0.39 5.60
C GLU A 56 -17.95 -1.03 5.08
N LYS A 57 -18.14 -1.19 3.76
CA LYS A 57 -18.38 -2.49 3.12
C LYS A 57 -17.19 -3.45 3.27
N LEU A 58 -15.98 -2.91 3.30
CA LEU A 58 -14.76 -3.70 3.49
C LEU A 58 -14.52 -4.11 4.96
N GLY A 59 -15.34 -3.64 5.90
CA GLY A 59 -15.28 -4.04 7.31
C GLY A 59 -14.48 -3.10 8.21
N PHE A 60 -14.17 -1.87 7.78
CA PHE A 60 -13.41 -0.90 8.61
C PHE A 60 -14.28 -0.08 9.59
N GLY A 61 -15.52 -0.53 9.84
CA GLY A 61 -16.47 0.13 10.73
C GLY A 61 -17.11 1.39 10.13
N THR A 62 -18.01 2.02 10.90
CA THR A 62 -18.83 3.15 10.44
C THR A 62 -18.26 4.51 10.83
N LEU A 63 -18.56 5.54 10.02
CA LEU A 63 -18.18 6.91 10.33
C LEU A 63 -18.85 7.43 11.62
N LEU A 64 -18.05 8.01 12.52
CA LEU A 64 -18.55 8.61 13.77
C LEU A 64 -19.62 9.67 13.51
N LYS A 65 -20.70 9.66 14.31
CA LYS A 65 -21.79 10.63 14.26
C LYS A 65 -21.42 11.88 15.07
N THR A 66 -20.63 12.77 14.48
CA THR A 66 -20.27 14.08 15.08
C THR A 66 -20.69 15.24 14.19
N LYS A 67 -20.85 16.44 14.76
CA LYS A 67 -21.18 17.67 14.00
C LYS A 67 -20.23 17.90 12.82
N ARG A 68 -18.94 17.55 12.99
CA ARG A 68 -17.90 17.65 11.94
C ARG A 68 -18.21 16.84 10.69
N PHE A 69 -18.91 15.71 10.82
CA PHE A 69 -19.26 14.82 9.71
C PHE A 69 -20.74 14.84 9.34
N ALA A 70 -21.53 15.76 9.90
CA ALA A 70 -22.96 15.87 9.64
C ALA A 70 -23.27 16.04 8.13
N GLY A 71 -22.44 16.79 7.41
CA GLY A 71 -22.57 16.94 5.95
C GLY A 71 -22.40 15.63 5.20
N VAL A 72 -21.45 14.78 5.60
CA VAL A 72 -21.20 13.46 5.00
C VAL A 72 -22.40 12.54 5.26
N HIS A 73 -22.92 12.53 6.50
CA HIS A 73 -24.13 11.77 6.85
C HIS A 73 -25.36 12.22 6.06
N LYS A 74 -25.57 13.53 5.89
CA LYS A 74 -26.67 14.08 5.08
C LYS A 74 -26.56 13.68 3.61
N GLN A 75 -25.36 13.73 3.04
CA GLN A 75 -25.11 13.31 1.66
C GLN A 75 -25.32 11.81 1.46
N LYS A 76 -24.90 10.97 2.42
CA LYS A 76 -25.14 9.53 2.43
C LYS A 76 -26.64 9.21 2.50
N ALA A 77 -27.38 9.83 3.42
CA ALA A 77 -28.82 9.65 3.56
C ALA A 77 -29.58 10.02 2.27
N LYS A 78 -29.19 11.11 1.60
CA LYS A 78 -29.78 11.51 0.31
C LYS A 78 -29.52 10.46 -0.77
N ARG A 79 -28.31 9.89 -0.84
CA ARG A 79 -27.96 8.81 -1.79
C ARG A 79 -28.71 7.53 -1.50
N ASP A 80 -28.87 7.17 -0.23
CA ASP A 80 -29.60 5.97 0.17
C ASP A 80 -31.10 6.11 -0.16
N GLN A 81 -31.70 7.29 0.09
CA GLN A 81 -33.07 7.59 -0.36
C GLN A 81 -33.22 7.48 -1.88
N GLN A 82 -32.26 8.00 -2.66
CA GLN A 82 -32.27 7.88 -4.12
C GLN A 82 -32.13 6.41 -4.59
N ARG A 83 -31.34 5.58 -3.89
CA ARG A 83 -31.25 4.14 -4.17
C ARG A 83 -32.58 3.43 -3.87
N LEU A 84 -33.16 3.69 -2.70
CA LEU A 84 -34.44 3.12 -2.26
C LEU A 84 -35.59 3.46 -3.22
N GLN A 85 -35.60 4.66 -3.79
CA GLN A 85 -36.58 5.08 -4.80
C GLN A 85 -36.44 4.31 -6.14
N HIS A 86 -35.25 3.75 -6.43
CA HIS A 86 -34.98 3.03 -7.68
C HIS A 86 -34.97 1.51 -7.55
N THR A 87 -34.97 0.96 -6.33
CA THR A 87 -34.95 -0.48 -6.09
C THR A 87 -35.92 -0.86 -4.97
N GLU A 88 -37.14 -1.27 -5.32
CA GLU A 88 -37.79 -2.31 -4.51
C GLU A 88 -37.06 -3.61 -4.84
N ARG A 89 -36.25 -4.17 -3.93
CA ARG A 89 -35.93 -5.62 -3.82
C ARG A 89 -34.70 -5.82 -2.93
N VAL A 90 -34.77 -6.93 -2.20
CA VAL A 90 -33.77 -7.53 -1.30
C VAL A 90 -32.33 -7.12 -1.66
N GLY A 91 -31.60 -6.60 -0.68
CA GLY A 91 -30.19 -6.21 -0.86
C GLY A 91 -29.36 -7.33 -1.52
N PRO A 92 -28.28 -6.95 -2.23
CA PRO A 92 -27.43 -7.92 -2.92
C PRO A 92 -27.02 -9.03 -1.93
N PRO A 93 -27.02 -10.30 -2.36
CA PRO A 93 -26.59 -11.39 -1.50
C PRO A 93 -25.19 -11.10 -0.95
N PRO A 94 -24.87 -11.61 0.26
CA PRO A 94 -23.52 -11.47 0.81
C PRO A 94 -22.50 -11.96 -0.22
N GLU A 95 -21.42 -11.20 -0.40
CA GLU A 95 -20.41 -11.55 -1.40
C GLU A 95 -19.82 -12.93 -1.08
N PRO A 96 -19.59 -13.78 -2.09
CA PRO A 96 -18.99 -15.08 -1.87
C PRO A 96 -17.58 -14.93 -1.27
N LYS A 97 -17.19 -15.88 -0.42
CA LYS A 97 -15.82 -15.95 0.10
C LYS A 97 -14.90 -16.52 -0.99
N TYR A 98 -13.84 -15.79 -1.30
CA TYR A 98 -12.76 -16.23 -2.17
C TYR A 98 -11.62 -16.76 -1.31
N ALA A 99 -11.04 -17.87 -1.75
CA ALA A 99 -9.88 -18.48 -1.11
C ALA A 99 -8.86 -18.89 -2.16
N PHE A 100 -7.61 -18.94 -1.75
CA PHE A 100 -6.53 -19.49 -2.56
C PHE A 100 -6.30 -20.95 -2.19
N PRO A 101 -5.84 -21.80 -3.12
CA PRO A 101 -5.22 -23.06 -2.78
C PRO A 101 -4.05 -22.86 -1.80
N LEU A 102 -3.66 -23.95 -1.12
CA LEU A 102 -2.53 -23.92 -0.19
C LEU A 102 -1.27 -23.37 -0.87
N LEU A 103 -0.64 -22.41 -0.20
CA LEU A 103 0.59 -21.79 -0.64
C LEU A 103 1.77 -22.73 -0.35
N SER A 104 2.59 -23.04 -1.37
CA SER A 104 3.80 -23.87 -1.19
C SER A 104 5.05 -23.15 -1.69
N PHE A 105 6.06 -23.02 -0.84
CA PHE A 105 7.37 -22.50 -1.23
C PHE A 105 8.05 -23.48 -2.20
N PHE A 106 8.65 -22.96 -3.28
CA PHE A 106 9.38 -23.82 -4.24
C PHE A 106 10.77 -23.31 -4.62
N ALA A 107 11.05 -22.00 -4.50
CA ALA A 107 12.38 -21.46 -4.81
C ALA A 107 12.69 -20.18 -4.04
N GLY A 108 13.97 -19.94 -3.81
CA GLY A 108 14.51 -18.67 -3.32
C GLY A 108 15.67 -18.23 -4.20
N ALA A 109 15.70 -16.96 -4.61
CA ALA A 109 16.73 -16.42 -5.49
C ALA A 109 17.45 -15.23 -4.86
N LYS A 110 18.78 -15.34 -4.72
CA LYS A 110 19.65 -14.27 -4.21
C LYS A 110 20.35 -13.49 -5.32
N VAL A 111 20.44 -14.08 -6.51
CA VAL A 111 21.08 -13.49 -7.70
C VAL A 111 20.18 -13.69 -8.91
N PRO A 112 20.25 -12.82 -9.94
CA PRO A 112 19.37 -12.94 -11.10
C PRO A 112 19.46 -14.28 -11.84
N THR A 113 20.66 -14.88 -11.89
CA THR A 113 20.89 -16.18 -12.54
C THR A 113 20.23 -17.35 -11.82
N SER A 114 19.77 -17.17 -10.58
CA SER A 114 19.07 -18.20 -9.80
C SER A 114 17.54 -18.07 -9.86
N PHE A 115 16.99 -17.27 -10.77
CA PHE A 115 15.54 -17.22 -10.96
C PHE A 115 15.03 -18.56 -11.51
N PRO A 116 13.95 -19.13 -10.94
CA PRO A 116 13.37 -20.35 -11.47
C PRO A 116 12.77 -20.11 -12.87
N PRO A 117 12.60 -21.16 -13.69
CA PRO A 117 11.93 -21.04 -14.98
C PRO A 117 10.54 -20.38 -14.89
N GLU A 118 10.16 -19.65 -15.92
CA GLU A 118 8.83 -19.04 -16.05
C GLU A 118 7.82 -20.11 -16.50
N SER A 119 6.90 -20.51 -15.61
CA SER A 119 5.90 -21.57 -15.91
C SER A 119 4.44 -21.16 -15.70
N LEU A 120 4.18 -20.19 -14.82
CA LEU A 120 2.85 -19.63 -14.56
C LEU A 120 2.94 -18.11 -14.45
N ASP A 121 1.81 -17.44 -14.62
CA ASP A 121 1.71 -16.00 -14.38
C ASP A 121 2.09 -15.65 -12.94
N GLU A 122 2.69 -14.48 -12.75
CA GLU A 122 3.32 -14.07 -11.50
C GLU A 122 2.74 -12.76 -10.96
N ILE A 123 2.59 -12.70 -9.64
CA ILE A 123 2.33 -11.46 -8.91
C ILE A 123 3.35 -11.28 -7.81
N ALA A 124 3.90 -10.08 -7.70
CA ALA A 124 4.94 -9.77 -6.74
C ALA A 124 4.45 -8.84 -5.64
N PHE A 125 4.91 -9.09 -4.42
CA PHE A 125 4.71 -8.24 -3.27
C PHE A 125 6.04 -7.65 -2.84
N VAL A 126 6.06 -6.34 -2.63
CA VAL A 126 7.27 -5.60 -2.23
C VAL A 126 6.86 -4.42 -1.34
N GLY A 127 7.73 -4.01 -0.43
CA GLY A 127 7.44 -2.90 0.49
C GLY A 127 8.60 -2.69 1.46
N ARG A 128 8.56 -1.62 2.24
CA ARG A 128 9.58 -1.41 3.29
C ARG A 128 9.54 -2.52 4.33
N SER A 129 10.63 -2.70 5.08
CA SER A 129 10.62 -3.60 6.24
C SER A 129 9.49 -3.23 7.21
N ASN A 130 8.87 -4.26 7.79
CA ASN A 130 7.81 -4.14 8.79
C ASN A 130 6.53 -3.41 8.34
N VAL A 131 6.30 -3.21 7.03
CA VAL A 131 4.99 -2.72 6.54
C VAL A 131 3.88 -3.75 6.65
N GLY A 132 4.20 -5.03 6.86
CA GLY A 132 3.22 -6.12 6.98
C GLY A 132 3.04 -6.95 5.70
N LYS A 133 4.01 -6.96 4.79
CA LYS A 133 4.02 -7.77 3.56
C LYS A 133 3.84 -9.27 3.83
N SER A 134 4.69 -9.87 4.68
CA SER A 134 4.60 -11.29 5.00
C SER A 134 3.28 -11.65 5.68
N SER A 135 2.79 -10.81 6.60
CA SER A 135 1.48 -10.98 7.24
C SER A 135 0.34 -10.90 6.23
N LEU A 136 0.41 -10.00 5.26
CA LEU A 136 -0.56 -9.89 4.18
C LEU A 136 -0.57 -11.14 3.31
N ILE A 137 0.58 -11.65 2.89
CA ILE A 137 0.67 -12.88 2.09
C ILE A 137 0.06 -14.07 2.85
N ASN A 138 0.40 -14.22 4.13
CA ASN A 138 -0.16 -15.25 4.99
C ASN A 138 -1.69 -15.13 5.13
N SER A 139 -2.22 -13.92 5.36
CA SER A 139 -3.67 -13.68 5.40
C SER A 139 -4.34 -13.99 4.06
N LEU A 140 -3.73 -13.62 2.93
CA LEU A 140 -4.25 -13.91 1.60
C LEU A 140 -4.31 -15.41 1.33
N ALA A 141 -3.31 -16.16 1.77
CA ALA A 141 -3.22 -17.61 1.57
C ALA A 141 -3.90 -18.45 2.67
N GLU A 142 -4.45 -17.83 3.74
CA GLU A 142 -4.92 -18.57 4.92
C GLU A 142 -3.83 -19.55 5.44
N SER A 143 -2.57 -19.09 5.44
CA SER A 143 -1.40 -19.92 5.73
C SER A 143 -0.39 -19.21 6.65
N SER A 144 0.62 -19.94 7.13
CA SER A 144 1.73 -19.42 7.94
C SER A 144 3.11 -19.67 7.30
N VAL A 145 3.13 -19.97 6.00
CA VAL A 145 4.34 -20.43 5.29
C VAL A 145 5.36 -19.31 5.12
N VAL A 146 4.92 -18.06 4.96
CA VAL A 146 5.83 -16.93 4.84
C VAL A 146 6.28 -16.48 6.23
N ARG A 147 7.59 -16.43 6.45
CA ARG A 147 8.16 -16.00 7.73
C ARG A 147 7.80 -14.54 8.03
N THR A 148 7.18 -14.31 9.18
CA THR A 148 6.91 -12.97 9.74
C THR A 148 7.90 -12.70 10.87
N SER A 149 8.56 -11.55 10.85
CA SER A 149 9.39 -11.08 11.96
C SER A 149 9.32 -9.57 12.05
N ASP A 150 9.44 -9.04 13.26
CA ASP A 150 9.58 -7.61 13.53
C ASP A 150 11.02 -7.12 13.30
N LYS A 151 12.00 -8.03 13.13
CA LYS A 151 13.39 -7.67 12.82
C LYS A 151 13.50 -7.29 11.34
N PRO A 152 13.96 -6.08 11.00
CA PRO A 152 14.23 -5.70 9.61
C PRO A 152 15.26 -6.62 8.96
N GLY A 153 15.12 -6.90 7.67
CA GLY A 153 16.16 -7.55 6.87
C GLY A 153 16.11 -9.08 6.80
N LEU A 154 15.03 -9.71 7.26
CA LEU A 154 14.90 -11.18 7.21
C LEU A 154 14.79 -11.73 5.78
N THR A 155 14.07 -11.03 4.89
CA THR A 155 13.95 -11.41 3.48
C THR A 155 15.07 -10.76 2.69
N GLN A 156 16.17 -11.49 2.48
CA GLN A 156 17.34 -11.06 1.68
C GLN A 156 17.35 -11.66 0.26
N GLN A 157 16.30 -12.38 -0.10
CA GLN A 157 16.17 -13.09 -1.37
C GLN A 157 14.73 -12.98 -1.86
N ILE A 158 14.52 -13.13 -3.16
CA ILE A 158 13.17 -13.24 -3.74
C ILE A 158 12.67 -14.66 -3.46
N ASN A 159 11.54 -14.80 -2.77
CA ASN A 159 10.92 -16.09 -2.49
C ASN A 159 9.74 -16.34 -3.43
N PHE A 160 9.66 -17.55 -3.96
CA PHE A 160 8.65 -17.97 -4.92
C PHE A 160 7.73 -19.02 -4.30
N PHE A 161 6.44 -18.80 -4.44
CA PHE A 161 5.41 -19.67 -3.89
C PHE A 161 4.38 -20.05 -4.96
N ASN A 162 3.99 -21.33 -5.00
CA ASN A 162 2.87 -21.78 -5.82
C ASN A 162 1.55 -21.48 -5.10
N VAL A 163 0.60 -20.91 -5.83
CA VAL A 163 -0.80 -20.81 -5.40
C VAL A 163 -1.57 -21.93 -6.08
N GLY A 164 -1.35 -23.16 -5.60
CA GLY A 164 -1.79 -24.37 -6.28
C GLY A 164 -1.23 -24.44 -7.71
N LYS A 165 -2.11 -24.61 -8.70
CA LYS A 165 -1.78 -24.57 -10.14
C LYS A 165 -2.25 -23.28 -10.83
N LEU A 166 -2.65 -22.28 -10.05
CA LEU A 166 -3.25 -21.06 -10.58
C LEU A 166 -2.13 -20.12 -11.07
N PHE A 167 -1.33 -19.64 -10.13
CA PHE A 167 -0.28 -18.67 -10.40
C PHE A 167 0.82 -18.75 -9.34
N HIS A 168 1.89 -17.98 -9.54
CA HIS A 168 2.95 -17.81 -8.56
C HIS A 168 2.80 -16.50 -7.79
N MET A 169 3.01 -16.59 -6.47
CA MET A 169 3.11 -15.44 -5.58
C MET A 169 4.56 -15.24 -5.19
N ILE A 170 5.03 -14.01 -5.32
CA ILE A 170 6.45 -13.67 -5.21
C ILE A 170 6.63 -12.71 -4.05
N ASP A 171 7.39 -13.11 -3.05
CA ASP A 171 7.76 -12.26 -1.92
C ASP A 171 9.14 -11.65 -2.17
N MET A 172 9.15 -10.38 -2.57
CA MET A 172 10.40 -9.66 -2.82
C MET A 172 11.01 -9.16 -1.50
N PRO A 173 12.35 -8.99 -1.45
CA PRO A 173 13.01 -8.34 -0.32
C PRO A 173 12.46 -6.93 -0.12
N GLY A 174 12.60 -6.41 1.09
CA GLY A 174 12.16 -5.04 1.37
C GLY A 174 13.00 -3.98 0.64
N TYR A 175 12.55 -2.74 0.62
CA TYR A 175 13.39 -1.60 0.25
C TYR A 175 13.45 -0.57 1.39
N GLY A 176 14.30 0.46 1.24
CA GLY A 176 14.41 1.55 2.21
C GLY A 176 15.12 1.15 3.50
N PHE A 177 16.04 0.19 3.44
CA PHE A 177 16.92 -0.16 4.55
C PHE A 177 17.92 0.97 4.78
N ALA A 178 17.80 1.66 5.91
CA ALA A 178 18.71 2.73 6.30
C ALA A 178 19.99 2.22 6.99
N PHE A 179 20.01 0.94 7.38
CA PHE A 179 21.06 0.33 8.22
C PHE A 179 21.86 -0.76 7.50
N VAL A 180 21.76 -0.84 6.17
CA VAL A 180 22.45 -1.85 5.34
C VAL A 180 23.56 -1.15 4.59
N ASP A 181 24.70 -1.82 4.45
CA ASP A 181 25.85 -1.32 3.71
C ASP A 181 25.48 -1.00 2.26
N GLU A 182 26.14 0.00 1.68
CA GLU A 182 25.81 0.51 0.36
C GLU A 182 25.92 -0.57 -0.73
N ALA A 183 26.90 -1.47 -0.64
CA ALA A 183 27.09 -2.59 -1.55
C ALA A 183 25.95 -3.61 -1.52
N GLU A 184 25.45 -3.96 -0.32
CA GLU A 184 24.33 -4.89 -0.17
C GLU A 184 23.02 -4.25 -0.66
N ARG A 185 22.85 -2.95 -0.39
CA ARG A 185 21.70 -2.18 -0.91
C ARG A 185 21.68 -2.13 -2.44
N GLU A 186 22.85 -1.98 -3.07
CA GLU A 186 22.95 -2.00 -4.53
C GLU A 186 22.62 -3.38 -5.10
N THR A 187 23.17 -4.44 -4.50
CA THR A 187 22.90 -5.83 -4.91
C THR A 187 21.40 -6.14 -4.87
N TRP A 188 20.70 -5.71 -3.81
CA TRP A 188 19.25 -5.89 -3.72
C TRP A 188 18.48 -5.05 -4.71
N ARG A 189 18.92 -3.80 -4.96
CA ARG A 189 18.31 -2.95 -5.99
C ARG A 189 18.42 -3.62 -7.36
N GLU A 190 19.61 -4.07 -7.72
CA GLU A 190 19.87 -4.78 -8.98
C GLU A 190 19.02 -6.05 -9.08
N LEU A 191 18.96 -6.87 -8.03
CA LEU A 191 18.13 -8.09 -8.00
C LEU A 191 16.66 -7.77 -8.26
N MET A 192 16.11 -6.78 -7.55
CA MET A 192 14.71 -6.38 -7.70
C MET A 192 14.43 -5.76 -9.06
N GLU A 193 15.29 -4.85 -9.53
CA GLU A 193 15.15 -4.17 -10.81
C GLU A 193 15.24 -5.16 -11.98
N THR A 194 16.19 -6.09 -11.91
CA THR A 194 16.36 -7.15 -12.92
C THR A 194 15.12 -8.02 -12.96
N TYR A 195 14.63 -8.46 -11.81
CA TYR A 195 13.42 -9.28 -11.74
C TYR A 195 12.20 -8.58 -12.35
N VAL A 196 11.87 -7.36 -11.92
CA VAL A 196 10.67 -6.66 -12.43
C VAL A 196 10.77 -6.26 -13.89
N SER A 197 12.00 -6.11 -14.43
CA SER A 197 12.22 -5.71 -15.82
C SER A 197 12.27 -6.89 -16.79
N GLN A 198 12.77 -8.05 -16.35
CA GLN A 198 13.01 -9.19 -17.25
C GLN A 198 11.90 -10.24 -17.21
N ARG A 199 11.13 -10.32 -16.12
CA ARG A 199 10.15 -11.38 -15.90
C ARG A 199 8.87 -11.16 -16.72
N LYS A 200 8.67 -11.97 -17.76
CA LYS A 200 7.53 -11.81 -18.70
C LYS A 200 6.21 -12.29 -18.11
N THR A 201 6.26 -13.27 -17.22
CA THR A 201 5.09 -13.77 -16.48
C THR A 201 4.55 -12.79 -15.44
N LEU A 202 5.32 -11.76 -15.05
CA LEU A 202 4.92 -10.81 -14.01
C LEU A 202 3.78 -9.89 -14.48
N LYS A 203 2.58 -10.09 -13.93
CA LYS A 203 1.38 -9.30 -14.28
C LYS A 203 1.23 -8.04 -13.47
N ARG A 204 1.62 -8.06 -12.20
CA ARG A 204 1.46 -6.92 -11.28
C ARG A 204 2.41 -6.99 -10.10
N VAL A 205 2.97 -5.82 -9.77
CA VAL A 205 3.68 -5.59 -8.51
C VAL A 205 2.75 -4.88 -7.52
N TYR A 206 2.51 -5.50 -6.38
CA TYR A 206 1.81 -4.93 -5.24
C TYR A 206 2.81 -4.27 -4.29
N VAL A 207 2.76 -2.94 -4.22
CA VAL A 207 3.62 -2.13 -3.35
C VAL A 207 2.90 -1.90 -2.02
N VAL A 208 3.39 -2.55 -0.97
CA VAL A 208 2.76 -2.60 0.35
C VAL A 208 3.23 -1.44 1.21
N LEU A 209 2.27 -0.63 1.69
CA LEU A 209 2.51 0.55 2.52
C LEU A 209 1.76 0.45 3.85
N ASP A 210 2.41 0.89 4.94
CA ASP A 210 1.77 1.00 6.25
C ASP A 210 0.86 2.24 6.31
N ALA A 211 -0.44 2.04 6.53
CA ALA A 211 -1.44 3.11 6.50
C ALA A 211 -1.17 4.22 7.54
N ARG A 212 -0.48 3.92 8.65
CA ARG A 212 -0.16 4.91 9.69
C ARG A 212 0.76 6.00 9.17
N HIS A 213 1.72 5.61 8.33
CA HIS A 213 2.78 6.50 7.86
C HIS A 213 2.54 7.03 6.44
N GLY A 214 1.83 6.29 5.60
CA GLY A 214 1.64 6.63 4.19
C GLY A 214 2.92 6.51 3.37
N VAL A 215 2.96 7.21 2.23
CA VAL A 215 4.10 7.22 1.30
C VAL A 215 5.31 7.91 1.95
N LYS A 216 6.46 7.25 1.91
CA LYS A 216 7.76 7.81 2.28
C LYS A 216 8.62 8.06 1.03
N VAL A 217 9.78 8.68 1.22
CA VAL A 217 10.73 8.99 0.14
C VAL A 217 11.14 7.71 -0.60
N ALA A 218 11.55 6.68 0.12
CA ALA A 218 11.92 5.38 -0.47
C ALA A 218 10.75 4.72 -1.23
N ASP A 219 9.50 4.90 -0.78
CA ASP A 219 8.33 4.41 -1.53
C ASP A 219 8.18 5.19 -2.84
N THR A 220 8.30 6.52 -2.80
CA THR A 220 8.23 7.40 -3.98
C THR A 220 9.28 7.02 -5.04
N GLU A 221 10.53 6.82 -4.61
CA GLU A 221 11.64 6.42 -5.49
C GLU A 221 11.35 5.08 -6.15
N PHE A 222 10.88 4.09 -5.37
CA PHE A 222 10.56 2.77 -5.88
C PHE A 222 9.38 2.80 -6.87
N LEU A 223 8.31 3.54 -6.56
CA LEU A 223 7.18 3.71 -7.47
C LEU A 223 7.58 4.39 -8.79
N ARG A 224 8.51 5.36 -8.75
CA ARG A 224 9.07 5.99 -9.95
C ARG A 224 9.91 5.03 -10.78
N MET A 225 10.72 4.18 -10.13
CA MET A 225 11.49 3.14 -10.80
C MET A 225 10.57 2.15 -11.52
N LEU A 226 9.54 1.62 -10.85
CA LEU A 226 8.57 0.73 -11.51
C LEU A 226 7.90 1.43 -12.70
N ASN A 227 7.55 2.71 -12.54
CA ASN A 227 6.91 3.47 -13.61
C ASN A 227 7.85 3.71 -14.81
N SER A 228 9.14 4.01 -14.60
CA SER A 228 10.11 4.20 -15.68
C SER A 228 10.41 2.91 -16.43
N LYS A 229 10.36 1.77 -15.74
CA LYS A 229 10.50 0.42 -16.32
C LYS A 229 9.22 -0.13 -16.95
N GLN A 230 8.15 0.68 -17.01
CA GLN A 230 6.85 0.30 -17.58
C GLN A 230 6.16 -0.88 -16.86
N VAL A 231 6.55 -1.17 -15.62
CA VAL A 231 5.98 -2.25 -14.83
C VAL A 231 4.63 -1.81 -14.29
N LYS A 232 3.59 -2.65 -14.44
CA LYS A 232 2.27 -2.37 -13.84
C LYS A 232 2.30 -2.65 -12.34
N PHE A 233 1.89 -1.66 -11.55
CA PHE A 233 1.88 -1.81 -10.10
C PHE A 233 0.63 -1.21 -9.46
N GLN A 234 0.32 -1.68 -8.25
CA GLN A 234 -0.80 -1.20 -7.44
C GLN A 234 -0.38 -1.09 -5.98
N VAL A 235 -0.82 -0.03 -5.32
CA VAL A 235 -0.52 0.17 -3.90
C VAL A 235 -1.51 -0.61 -3.03
N VAL A 236 -0.98 -1.28 -2.00
CA VAL A 236 -1.76 -1.96 -0.96
C VAL A 236 -1.47 -1.30 0.39
N LEU A 237 -2.48 -0.72 1.03
CA LEU A 237 -2.39 -0.20 2.38
C LEU A 237 -2.72 -1.29 3.40
N THR A 238 -1.75 -1.60 4.26
CA THR A 238 -1.88 -2.54 5.37
C THR A 238 -2.06 -1.82 6.70
N LYS A 239 -2.44 -2.59 7.73
CA LYS A 239 -2.66 -2.11 9.11
C LYS A 239 -3.70 -0.99 9.18
N CYS A 240 -4.68 -1.04 8.29
CA CYS A 240 -5.73 -0.04 8.20
C CYS A 240 -6.62 -0.01 9.45
N ASP A 241 -6.66 -1.09 10.23
CA ASP A 241 -7.33 -1.19 11.53
C ASP A 241 -6.75 -0.22 12.59
N LEU A 242 -5.51 0.25 12.41
CA LEU A 242 -4.86 1.17 13.34
C LEU A 242 -5.24 2.64 13.11
N LEU A 243 -6.11 2.94 12.12
CA LEU A 243 -6.56 4.30 11.83
C LEU A 243 -8.07 4.40 11.99
N VAL A 244 -8.52 5.52 12.55
CA VAL A 244 -9.93 5.90 12.47
C VAL A 244 -10.32 6.17 11.01
N LEU A 245 -11.56 5.82 10.66
CA LEU A 245 -12.10 5.87 9.29
C LEU A 245 -11.83 7.19 8.55
N PRO A 246 -11.97 8.39 9.15
CA PRO A 246 -11.64 9.66 8.48
C PRO A 246 -10.16 9.77 8.08
N ASN A 247 -9.25 9.29 8.92
CA ASN A 247 -7.82 9.38 8.63
C ASN A 247 -7.41 8.34 7.58
N LEU A 248 -8.00 7.15 7.61
CA LEU A 248 -7.83 6.15 6.56
C LEU A 248 -8.31 6.69 5.20
N ALA A 249 -9.51 7.27 5.15
CA ALA A 249 -10.06 7.86 3.92
C ALA A 249 -9.17 8.98 3.37
N ARG A 250 -8.66 9.88 4.24
CA ARG A 250 -7.70 10.92 3.82
C ARG A 250 -6.39 10.33 3.31
N ARG A 251 -5.90 9.26 3.94
CA ARG A 251 -4.66 8.59 3.55
C ARG A 251 -4.78 8.00 2.14
N ILE A 252 -5.91 7.37 1.84
CA ILE A 252 -6.21 6.83 0.50
C ILE A 252 -6.19 7.94 -0.53
N VAL A 253 -6.97 9.02 -0.32
CA VAL A 253 -6.99 10.17 -1.24
C VAL A 253 -5.58 10.74 -1.46
N THR A 254 -4.79 10.92 -0.40
CA THR A 254 -3.42 11.42 -0.52
C THR A 254 -2.54 10.52 -1.40
N ILE A 255 -2.68 9.20 -1.26
CA ILE A 255 -1.92 8.23 -2.05
C ILE A 255 -2.42 8.23 -3.49
N GLU A 256 -3.73 8.23 -3.72
CA GLU A 256 -4.32 8.29 -5.06
C GLU A 256 -3.84 9.51 -5.82
N GLU A 257 -3.79 10.69 -5.18
CA GLU A 257 -3.18 11.91 -5.76
C GLU A 257 -1.70 11.71 -6.11
N HIS A 258 -0.93 11.08 -5.22
CA HIS A 258 0.47 10.78 -5.47
C HIS A 258 0.68 9.81 -6.65
N LEU A 259 -0.27 8.89 -6.87
CA LEU A 259 -0.24 7.93 -7.96
C LEU A 259 -0.68 8.52 -9.31
N LYS A 260 -1.46 9.61 -9.34
CA LYS A 260 -1.96 10.24 -10.59
C LYS A 260 -0.89 10.42 -11.68
N PRO A 261 0.29 11.03 -11.43
CA PRO A 261 1.30 11.24 -12.47
C PRO A 261 1.95 9.95 -12.98
N LEU A 262 1.81 8.82 -12.27
CA LEU A 262 2.46 7.55 -12.62
C LEU A 262 1.58 6.74 -13.57
N ARG A 263 1.89 6.75 -14.86
CA ARG A 263 1.08 6.10 -15.93
C ARG A 263 0.88 4.59 -15.72
N ASN A 264 1.85 3.92 -15.11
CA ASN A 264 1.80 2.47 -14.89
C ASN A 264 1.21 2.06 -13.53
N ALA A 265 0.83 3.05 -12.71
CA ALA A 265 0.12 2.82 -11.46
C ALA A 265 -1.38 2.56 -11.70
N VAL A 266 -1.89 1.49 -11.11
CA VAL A 266 -3.33 1.35 -10.84
C VAL A 266 -3.71 2.35 -9.76
N LYS A 267 -4.67 3.22 -10.07
CA LYS A 267 -5.03 4.34 -9.19
C LYS A 267 -5.79 3.90 -7.95
N ASP A 268 -6.62 2.86 -8.06
CA ASP A 268 -7.37 2.33 -6.92
C ASP A 268 -6.40 1.70 -5.91
N VAL A 269 -6.41 2.22 -4.69
CA VAL A 269 -5.61 1.71 -3.59
C VAL A 269 -6.36 0.57 -2.91
N VAL A 270 -5.70 -0.59 -2.85
CA VAL A 270 -6.21 -1.73 -2.09
C VAL A 270 -6.03 -1.44 -0.60
N VAL A 271 -7.05 -1.70 0.21
CA VAL A 271 -7.02 -1.44 1.66
C VAL A 271 -7.33 -2.71 2.41
N VAL A 272 -6.42 -3.11 3.29
CA VAL A 272 -6.47 -4.39 4.00
C VAL A 272 -6.05 -4.28 5.46
N SER A 273 -6.57 -5.17 6.28
CA SER A 273 -6.02 -5.50 7.59
C SER A 273 -5.88 -7.02 7.72
N SER A 274 -4.65 -7.48 7.91
CA SER A 274 -4.36 -8.88 8.28
C SER A 274 -4.85 -9.25 9.68
N LYS A 275 -5.17 -8.25 10.53
CA LYS A 275 -5.62 -8.49 11.91
C LYS A 275 -7.12 -8.73 11.99
N THR A 276 -7.90 -8.05 11.15
CA THR A 276 -9.37 -8.10 11.18
C THR A 276 -9.96 -8.76 9.93
N ASP A 277 -9.12 -9.26 9.02
CA ASP A 277 -9.45 -9.75 7.68
C ASP A 277 -10.21 -8.76 6.78
N ALA A 278 -10.31 -7.49 7.21
CA ALA A 278 -10.98 -6.43 6.46
C ALA A 278 -10.28 -6.23 5.11
N GLY A 279 -11.08 -6.21 4.03
CA GLY A 279 -10.61 -6.08 2.66
C GLY A 279 -9.89 -7.29 2.05
N ILE A 280 -9.55 -8.34 2.82
CA ILE A 280 -8.82 -9.50 2.31
C ILE A 280 -9.64 -10.27 1.25
N ASN A 281 -10.93 -10.50 1.51
CA ASN A 281 -11.80 -11.21 0.57
C ASN A 281 -11.91 -10.51 -0.78
N GLN A 282 -12.11 -9.18 -0.74
CA GLN A 282 -12.17 -8.35 -1.95
C GLN A 282 -10.82 -8.35 -2.68
N PHE A 283 -9.71 -8.33 -1.95
CA PHE A 283 -8.39 -8.37 -2.58
C PHE A 283 -8.14 -9.72 -3.28
N ARG A 284 -8.53 -10.85 -2.67
CA ARG A 284 -8.46 -12.16 -3.32
C ARG A 284 -9.27 -12.21 -4.60
N LYS A 285 -10.49 -11.65 -4.60
CA LYS A 285 -11.34 -11.54 -5.79
C LYS A 285 -10.64 -10.78 -6.92
N GLU A 286 -10.05 -9.62 -6.61
CA GLU A 286 -9.32 -8.81 -7.58
C GLU A 286 -8.10 -9.55 -8.15
N MET A 287 -7.38 -10.28 -7.31
CA MET A 287 -6.23 -11.08 -7.73
C MET A 287 -6.67 -12.25 -8.63
N LEU A 288 -7.69 -13.02 -8.24
CA LEU A 288 -8.20 -14.13 -9.07
C LEU A 288 -8.70 -13.62 -10.43
N PHE A 289 -9.38 -12.47 -10.45
CA PHE A 289 -9.81 -11.83 -11.68
C PHE A 289 -8.63 -11.41 -12.56
N LEU A 290 -7.63 -10.73 -11.98
CA LEU A 290 -6.42 -10.31 -12.69
C LEU A 290 -5.69 -11.50 -13.33
N MET A 291 -5.63 -12.63 -12.62
CA MET A 291 -4.94 -13.84 -13.07
C MET A 291 -5.81 -14.74 -13.95
N GLY A 292 -7.03 -14.31 -14.32
CA GLY A 292 -7.92 -15.08 -15.20
C GLY A 292 -8.53 -16.33 -14.55
N HIS A 293 -8.44 -16.47 -13.22
CA HIS A 293 -8.99 -17.60 -12.46
C HIS A 293 -10.33 -17.29 -11.78
N LEU A 294 -10.88 -16.10 -11.99
CA LEU A 294 -12.28 -15.81 -11.70
C LEU A 294 -13.06 -15.80 -13.01
N LYS A 295 -13.83 -16.86 -13.28
CA LYS A 295 -14.69 -16.90 -14.46
C LYS A 295 -15.81 -15.87 -14.28
N PRO A 296 -15.95 -14.89 -15.19
CA PRO A 296 -16.99 -13.86 -15.08
C PRO A 296 -18.39 -14.48 -15.03
N LYS A 297 -18.62 -15.52 -15.84
CA LYS A 297 -19.93 -16.17 -15.97
C LYS A 297 -20.38 -16.84 -14.67
N GLU A 298 -19.53 -17.63 -14.02
CA GLU A 298 -19.88 -18.32 -12.76
C GLU A 298 -20.17 -17.34 -11.61
N PHE A 299 -19.52 -16.17 -11.58
CA PHE A 299 -19.81 -15.12 -10.62
C PHE A 299 -21.17 -14.44 -10.88
N TYR A 300 -21.48 -14.10 -12.13
CA TYR A 300 -22.77 -13.52 -12.51
C TYR A 300 -23.91 -14.53 -12.39
N ASP A 301 -23.68 -15.80 -12.76
CA ASP A 301 -24.62 -16.91 -12.63
C ASP A 301 -24.93 -17.20 -11.15
N ALA A 302 -23.93 -17.17 -10.26
CA ALA A 302 -24.15 -17.29 -8.82
C ALA A 302 -24.99 -16.13 -8.26
N ILE A 303 -24.72 -14.89 -8.70
CA ILE A 303 -25.53 -13.73 -8.31
C ILE A 303 -26.98 -13.90 -8.81
N GLN A 304 -27.16 -14.32 -10.06
CA GLN A 304 -28.48 -14.50 -10.67
C GLN A 304 -29.27 -15.63 -9.99
N ALA A 305 -28.65 -16.79 -9.79
CA ALA A 305 -29.27 -17.91 -9.09
C ALA A 305 -29.73 -17.53 -7.68
N THR A 306 -28.94 -16.72 -6.96
CA THR A 306 -29.34 -16.25 -5.62
C THR A 306 -30.49 -15.25 -5.67
N GLN A 307 -30.65 -14.48 -6.75
CA GLN A 307 -31.80 -13.60 -6.97
C GLN A 307 -33.05 -14.40 -7.30
N ASP A 308 -32.93 -15.39 -8.19
CA ASP A 308 -34.01 -16.26 -8.63
C ASP A 308 -34.57 -17.10 -7.46
N GLU A 309 -33.70 -17.66 -6.61
CA GLU A 309 -34.12 -18.38 -5.40
C GLU A 309 -34.88 -17.49 -4.40
N LYS A 310 -34.46 -16.23 -4.25
CA LYS A 310 -35.14 -15.26 -3.38
C LYS A 310 -36.52 -14.90 -3.94
N GLU A 311 -36.65 -14.74 -5.25
CA GLU A 311 -37.92 -14.46 -5.92
C GLU A 311 -38.87 -15.67 -5.83
N ALA A 312 -38.36 -16.88 -6.01
CA ALA A 312 -39.13 -18.12 -5.82
C ALA A 312 -39.67 -18.26 -4.39
N LYS A 313 -38.83 -18.00 -3.37
CA LYS A 313 -39.25 -18.03 -1.95
C LYS A 313 -40.31 -16.96 -1.65
N ARG A 314 -40.18 -15.76 -2.23
CA ARG A 314 -41.16 -14.66 -2.08
C ARG A 314 -42.51 -15.03 -2.68
N ASN A 315 -42.52 -15.58 -3.90
CA ASN A 315 -43.76 -15.98 -4.57
C ASN A 315 -44.47 -17.11 -3.83
N LYS A 316 -43.70 -18.06 -3.27
CA LYS A 316 -44.23 -19.13 -2.44
C LYS A 316 -44.87 -18.59 -1.15
N ALA A 317 -44.24 -17.64 -0.48
CA ALA A 317 -44.78 -17.02 0.74
C ALA A 317 -46.07 -16.20 0.50
N ILE A 318 -46.23 -15.61 -0.69
CA ILE A 318 -47.45 -14.89 -1.08
C ILE A 318 -48.59 -15.87 -1.38
N SER A 319 -48.28 -17.03 -1.97
CA SER A 319 -49.27 -18.08 -2.28
C SER A 319 -49.89 -18.74 -1.04
N TYR A 320 -49.19 -18.77 0.11
CA TYR A 320 -49.73 -19.35 1.35
C TYR A 320 -50.56 -18.38 2.21
N LYS A 321 -50.66 -17.10 1.79
CA LYS A 321 -51.44 -16.05 2.48
C LYS A 321 -52.77 -15.71 1.79
N ARG A 322 -53.11 -16.40 0.71
CA ARG A 322 -54.43 -16.39 0.06
C ARG A 322 -55.08 -17.74 0.30
#